data_AF-A0A0F9AWV1-F1
#
_entry.id   AF-A0A0F9AWV1-F1
#
_cell.length_a   1.000
_cell.length_b   1.000
_cell.length_c   1.000
_cell.angle_alpha   90.00
_cell.angle_beta   90.00
_cell.angle_gamma   90.00
#
_symmetry.space_group_name_H-M   'P 1'
#
loop_
_entity.id
_entity.type
_entity.pdbx_description
1 polymer ?
#
loop_
_entity_poly.entity_id
_entity_poly.type
_entity_poly.pdbx_seq_one_letter_code
_entity_poly.pdbx_strand_id
1 'polypeptide(L)'
;MSEYEKHSLFVGKYDKSLGQVAFAPKPDAQWVVRRYLGSKNGEGQFTPEIGEAERGPLVLILQDDSFWPVMSFLTEDEAASLAAQLTEAVGYSLSSTTKKLT
;
A
#
# COMPACT_ATOMS: atom_id res chain seq x y z
N MET A 1 17.25 10.38 -2.34
CA MET A 1 15.98 10.51 -3.07
C MET A 1 15.67 9.14 -3.66
N SER A 2 14.44 8.65 -3.50
CA SER A 2 14.04 7.35 -4.06
C SER A 2 13.94 7.46 -5.60
N GLU A 3 14.20 6.38 -6.34
CA GLU A 3 13.99 6.33 -7.80
C GLU A 3 12.50 6.39 -8.20
N TYR A 4 11.60 6.30 -7.21
CA TYR A 4 10.16 6.36 -7.37
C TYR A 4 9.62 7.74 -6.96
N GLU A 5 8.61 8.21 -7.70
CA GLU A 5 7.77 9.32 -7.27
C GLU A 5 6.95 8.91 -6.04
N LYS A 6 6.54 9.91 -5.23
CA LYS A 6 5.77 9.70 -3.99
C LYS A 6 4.58 8.77 -4.21
N HIS A 7 3.87 8.95 -5.31
CA HIS A 7 2.83 8.04 -5.77
C HIS A 7 3.24 7.50 -7.13
N SER A 8 3.51 6.20 -7.20
CA SER A 8 3.87 5.52 -8.44
C SER A 8 2.77 4.54 -8.83
N LEU A 9 2.26 4.68 -10.05
CA LEU A 9 1.22 3.81 -10.62
C LEU A 9 1.80 3.04 -11.80
N PHE A 10 1.83 1.73 -11.68
CA PHE A 10 2.37 0.83 -12.71
C PHE A 10 1.23 0.18 -13.47
N VAL A 11 0.81 0.84 -14.53
CA VAL A 11 -0.26 0.33 -15.39
C VAL A 11 0.25 -0.65 -16.44
N GLY A 12 1.56 -0.76 -16.72
CA GLY A 12 2.08 -1.57 -17.83
C GLY A 12 1.72 -3.07 -17.83
N LYS A 13 1.38 -3.66 -16.67
CA LYS A 13 0.85 -5.05 -16.60
C LYS A 13 -0.64 -5.12 -16.98
N TYR A 14 -1.38 -4.02 -16.80
CA TYR A 14 -2.82 -3.87 -17.05
C TYR A 14 -3.14 -3.11 -18.34
N ASP A 15 -2.18 -2.36 -18.86
CA ASP A 15 -2.27 -1.63 -20.12
C ASP A 15 -1.79 -2.54 -21.23
N LYS A 16 -2.73 -3.08 -21.98
CA LYS A 16 -2.44 -3.92 -23.15
C LYS A 16 -3.27 -3.50 -24.34
N SER A 17 -3.36 -2.21 -24.68
CA SER A 17 -3.90 -1.73 -25.98
C SER A 17 -5.24 -2.34 -26.47
N LEU A 18 -6.03 -2.99 -25.60
CA LEU A 18 -7.17 -3.84 -25.91
C LEU A 18 -8.37 -3.36 -25.09
N GLY A 19 -9.36 -2.82 -25.78
CA GLY A 19 -10.78 -2.92 -25.41
C GLY A 19 -11.17 -2.58 -23.97
N GLN A 20 -11.27 -1.28 -23.69
CA GLN A 20 -12.21 -0.60 -22.78
C GLN A 20 -12.39 -1.03 -21.30
N VAL A 21 -11.71 -2.03 -20.76
CA VAL A 21 -11.73 -2.25 -19.31
C VAL A 21 -10.28 -2.37 -18.83
N ALA A 22 -9.76 -1.26 -18.30
CA ALA A 22 -8.49 -1.26 -17.58
C ALA A 22 -8.54 -2.41 -16.56
N PHE A 23 -7.65 -3.40 -16.70
CA PHE A 23 -7.64 -4.55 -15.81
C PHE A 23 -7.42 -4.03 -14.39
N ALA A 24 -8.45 -4.16 -13.55
CA ALA A 24 -8.33 -3.87 -12.13
C ALA A 24 -7.35 -4.88 -11.50
N PRO A 25 -6.67 -4.51 -10.41
CA PRO A 25 -5.98 -5.48 -9.56
C PRO A 25 -6.89 -6.67 -9.27
N LYS A 26 -6.31 -7.87 -9.16
CA LYS A 26 -7.10 -9.07 -8.87
C LYS A 26 -7.95 -8.90 -7.60
N PRO A 27 -9.10 -9.60 -7.50
CA PRO A 27 -9.97 -9.50 -6.32
C PRO A 27 -9.30 -9.83 -4.98
N ASP A 28 -8.21 -10.60 -5.01
CA ASP A 28 -7.40 -11.00 -3.86
C ASP A 28 -6.17 -10.12 -3.64
N ALA A 29 -6.01 -9.02 -4.40
CA ALA A 29 -4.95 -8.05 -4.18
C ALA A 29 -5.04 -7.45 -2.77
N GLN A 30 -3.89 -7.27 -2.12
CA GLN A 30 -3.82 -6.84 -0.74
C GLN A 30 -2.98 -5.57 -0.59
N TRP A 31 -3.49 -4.65 0.23
CA TRP A 31 -2.65 -3.54 0.70
C TRP A 31 -1.66 -4.06 1.72
N VAL A 32 -0.38 -3.84 1.45
CA VAL A 32 0.72 -4.21 2.33
C VAL A 32 1.59 -3.00 2.63
N VAL A 33 2.10 -2.93 3.85
CA VAL A 33 3.10 -1.94 4.25
C VAL A 33 4.48 -2.58 4.15
N ARG A 34 5.42 -1.85 3.56
CA ARG A 34 6.82 -2.24 3.43
C ARG A 34 7.72 -1.05 3.74
N ARG A 35 8.99 -1.32 3.97
CA ARG A 35 10.05 -0.30 4.06
C ARG A 35 10.94 -0.37 2.84
N TYR A 36 11.22 0.79 2.24
CA TYR A 36 12.12 0.89 1.09
C TYR A 36 13.58 0.97 1.55
N LEU A 37 14.42 0.08 1.02
CA LEU A 37 15.84 -0.07 1.37
C LEU A 37 16.79 0.55 0.34
N GLY A 38 16.26 1.07 -0.77
CA GLY A 38 17.04 1.54 -1.91
C GLY A 38 16.83 0.69 -3.16
N SER A 39 17.60 0.94 -4.21
CA SER A 39 17.56 0.18 -5.46
C SER A 39 18.80 -0.71 -5.60
N LYS A 40 18.63 -1.88 -6.20
CA LYS A 40 19.72 -2.76 -6.60
C LYS A 40 19.43 -3.28 -8.00
N ASN A 41 20.38 -3.13 -8.92
CA ASN A 41 20.23 -3.52 -10.33
C ASN A 41 19.00 -2.92 -11.04
N GLY A 42 18.59 -1.70 -10.67
CA GLY A 42 17.41 -1.03 -11.23
C GLY A 42 16.07 -1.49 -10.64
N GLU A 43 16.10 -2.32 -9.60
CA GLU A 43 14.90 -2.79 -8.90
C GLU A 43 14.87 -2.28 -7.46
N GLY A 44 13.74 -1.69 -7.06
CA GLY A 44 13.52 -1.27 -5.69
C GLY A 44 13.53 -2.46 -4.72
N GLN A 45 14.23 -2.30 -3.61
CA GLN A 45 14.36 -3.28 -2.55
C GLN A 45 13.44 -2.91 -1.40
N PHE A 46 12.63 -3.85 -0.94
CA PHE A 46 11.61 -3.63 0.07
C PHE A 46 11.62 -4.76 1.10
N THR A 47 11.41 -4.41 2.36
CA THR A 47 11.31 -5.38 3.46
C THR A 47 9.95 -5.27 4.19
N PRO A 48 9.36 -6.39 4.65
CA PRO A 48 8.22 -6.36 5.55
C PRO A 48 8.60 -5.98 6.99
N GLU A 49 9.89 -5.93 7.32
CA GLU A 49 10.36 -5.60 8.66
C GLU A 49 10.19 -4.10 8.93
N ILE A 50 9.30 -3.77 9.86
CA ILE A 50 9.00 -2.41 10.28
C ILE A 50 9.42 -2.29 11.75
N GLY A 51 10.72 -2.08 11.98
CA GLY A 51 11.30 -1.83 13.30
C GLY A 51 12.02 -0.49 13.36
N GLU A 52 12.27 0.02 14.57
CA GLU A 52 12.98 1.29 14.80
C GLU A 52 14.44 1.27 14.32
N ALA A 53 15.05 0.08 14.27
CA ALA A 53 16.43 -0.09 13.81
C ALA A 53 16.59 0.09 12.29
N GLU A 54 15.51 -0.10 11.53
CA GLU A 54 15.53 -0.03 10.07
C GLU A 54 15.33 1.41 9.60
N ARG A 55 16.25 1.91 8.77
CA ARG A 55 16.19 3.26 8.21
C ARG A 55 15.67 3.20 6.77
N GLY A 56 14.63 3.98 6.47
CA GLY A 56 14.04 4.04 5.13
C GLY A 56 12.56 4.44 5.19
N PRO A 57 12.01 5.08 4.14
CA PRO A 57 10.62 5.51 4.14
C PRO A 57 9.67 4.32 4.10
N LEU A 58 8.50 4.48 4.73
CA LEU A 58 7.41 3.52 4.64
C LEU A 58 6.71 3.65 3.30
N VAL A 59 6.27 2.53 2.75
CA VAL A 59 5.59 2.47 1.46
C VAL A 59 4.34 1.61 1.61
N LEU A 60 3.22 2.18 1.24
CA LEU A 60 1.96 1.47 1.05
C LEU A 60 1.93 0.92 -0.36
N ILE A 61 1.79 -0.40 -0.49
CA ILE A 61 1.83 -1.11 -1.76
C ILE A 61 0.53 -1.89 -1.93
N LEU A 62 -0.15 -1.71 -3.06
CA LEU A 62 -1.17 -2.66 -3.47
C LEU A 62 -0.43 -3.83 -4.12
N GLN A 63 -0.43 -4.99 -3.49
CA GLN A 63 0.22 -6.20 -3.99
C GLN A 63 -0.80 -7.08 -4.71
N ASP A 64 -0.53 -7.36 -5.99
CA ASP A 64 -1.31 -8.25 -6.85
C ASP A 64 -0.39 -9.36 -7.37
N ASP A 65 -0.54 -10.57 -6.83
CA ASP A 65 0.44 -11.66 -6.90
C ASP A 65 1.85 -11.24 -6.44
N SER A 66 2.78 -11.12 -7.40
CA SER A 66 4.16 -10.67 -7.24
C SER A 66 4.42 -9.32 -7.93
N PHE A 67 3.36 -8.59 -8.28
CA PHE A 67 3.43 -7.28 -8.92
C PHE A 67 2.88 -6.18 -8.01
N TRP A 68 3.43 -4.99 -8.14
CA TRP A 68 3.09 -3.82 -7.32
C TRP A 68 2.49 -2.72 -8.19
N PRO A 69 1.19 -2.81 -8.50
CA PRO A 69 0.51 -1.84 -9.34
C PRO A 69 0.44 -0.42 -8.76
N VAL A 70 0.44 -0.29 -7.45
CA VAL A 70 0.39 1.00 -6.75
C VAL A 70 1.43 0.99 -5.66
N MET A 71 2.27 2.03 -5.64
CA MET A 71 3.18 2.30 -4.52
C MET A 71 3.01 3.74 -4.08
N SER A 72 2.86 3.96 -2.77
CA SER A 72 2.78 5.28 -2.17
C SER A 72 3.74 5.38 -1.00
N PHE A 73 4.78 6.19 -1.14
CA PHE A 73 5.70 6.52 -0.05
C PHE A 73 4.99 7.43 0.95
N LEU A 74 5.10 7.09 2.22
CA LEU A 74 4.48 7.81 3.33
C LEU A 74 5.57 8.53 4.13
N THR A 75 5.32 9.79 4.48
CA THR A 75 6.04 10.44 5.57
C THR A 75 5.65 9.83 6.91
N GLU A 76 6.41 10.13 7.97
CA GLU A 76 6.05 9.71 9.33
C GLU A 76 4.69 10.25 9.75
N ASP A 77 4.40 11.53 9.47
CA ASP A 77 3.11 12.17 9.76
C ASP A 77 1.96 11.52 8.99
N GLU A 78 2.17 11.15 7.73
CA GLU A 78 1.16 10.47 6.90
C GLU A 78 0.90 9.06 7.41
N ALA A 79 1.94 8.34 7.78
CA ALA A 79 1.81 7.01 8.38
C ALA A 79 1.07 7.07 9.73
N ALA A 80 1.38 8.05 10.58
CA ALA A 80 0.70 8.27 11.85
C ALA A 80 -0.79 8.64 11.64
N SER A 81 -1.08 9.54 10.70
CA SER A 81 -2.45 9.92 10.36
C SER A 81 -3.26 8.74 9.83
N LEU A 82 -2.67 7.94 8.93
CA LEU A 82 -3.32 6.74 8.40
C LEU A 82 -3.60 5.72 9.51
N ALA A 83 -2.63 5.48 10.41
CA ALA A 83 -2.82 4.58 11.54
C ALA A 83 -3.95 5.04 12.48
N ALA A 84 -4.05 6.35 12.73
CA ALA A 84 -5.13 6.92 13.54
C ALA A 84 -6.50 6.72 12.87
N GLN A 85 -6.62 7.03 11.57
CA GLN A 85 -7.86 6.85 10.81
C GLN A 85 -8.30 5.39 10.73
N LEU A 86 -7.36 4.45 10.56
CA LEU A 86 -7.67 3.02 10.56
C LEU A 86 -8.14 2.54 11.94
N THR A 87 -7.50 3.01 13.01
CA THR A 87 -7.91 2.69 14.39
C THR A 87 -9.32 3.19 14.66
N GLU A 88 -9.61 4.42 14.25
CA GLU A 88 -10.94 5.02 14.33
C GLU A 88 -11.98 4.20 13.54
N ALA A 89 -11.68 3.87 12.28
CA ALA A 89 -12.59 3.09 11.43
C ALA A 89 -12.91 1.70 12.03
N VAL A 90 -11.91 1.00 12.59
CA VAL A 90 -12.12 -0.28 13.28
C VAL A 90 -12.93 -0.09 14.57
N GLY A 91 -12.68 0.99 15.34
CA GLY A 91 -13.45 1.34 16.53
C GLY A 91 -14.93 1.64 16.21
N TYR A 92 -15.22 2.31 15.10
CA TYR A 92 -16.58 2.50 14.60
C TYR A 92 -17.24 1.18 14.16
N SER A 93 -16.50 0.28 13.52
CA SER A 93 -17.01 -1.03 13.12
C SER A 93 -17.46 -1.87 14.33
N LEU A 94 -16.70 -1.86 15.44
CA LEU A 94 -17.05 -2.58 16.66
C LEU A 94 -18.24 -1.95 17.43
N SER A 95 -18.39 -0.63 17.40
CA SER A 95 -19.51 0.05 18.09
C SER A 95 -20.85 -0.06 17.34
N SER A 96 -20.82 -0.25 16.01
CA SER A 96 -22.04 -0.39 15.18
C SER A 96 -22.73 -1.77 15.26
N THR A 97 -22.09 -2.77 15.86
CA THR A 97 -22.66 -4.14 15.99
C THR A 97 -23.59 -4.29 17.21
N THR A 98 -23.74 -3.27 18.06
CA THR A 98 -24.62 -3.31 19.24
C THR A 98 -25.88 -2.47 19.05
N LYS A 99 -26.73 -2.79 18.06
CA LYS A 99 -28.13 -2.34 18.07
C LYS A 99 -29.10 -3.41 17.61
N LYS A 100 -29.90 -3.83 18.59
CA LYS A 100 -31.20 -4.54 18.55
C LYS A 100 -31.20 -5.99 18.08
N LEU A 101 -31.41 -6.89 19.04
CA LEU A 101 -32.64 -7.67 19.01
C LEU A 101 -33.46 -7.37 20.28
N THR A 102 -34.71 -7.02 20.02
CA THR A 102 -35.86 -6.90 20.94
C THR A 102 -36.10 -8.16 21.74
#